data_AF-G3JDM0-F1
#
_entry.id   AF-G3JDM0-F1
#
_cell.length_a   1.000
_cell.length_b   1.000
_cell.length_c   1.000
_cell.angle_alpha   90.00
_cell.angle_beta   90.00
_cell.angle_gamma   90.00
#
_symmetry.space_group_name_H-M   'P 1'
#
loop_
_entity.id
_entity.type
_entity.pdbx_description
1 polymer ?
#
loop_
_entity_poly.entity_id
_entity_poly.type
_entity_poly.pdbx_seq_one_letter_code
_entity_poly.pdbx_strand_id
1 'polypeptide(L)'
;MASTMVKTISVSDIAEMSDAELAEFMKRCRLPNGNYDISVDDWHKLSQDERGRLARILEAKKRDLAASPTACSYSLDLDDLDARLRQVSPKGSFSSRPEPQVFERQRVPTPPIERHKFELRAYHQLLENGGRPLYPVSLINNMHNDPDSYAEILLPWQEDFLDIRAEGIFERQLRRWQDFRKWQNDNRGCEDDDGGYPAYVEREKRLIKEDMTEEAGAELIAKIEADPSRLKTGWNLQQFLRSQDRRFNREHGCQGFHDYKAAVKRRLARYGFTQPFELDEDSKNQDKLTTWIEYLNYEYWWLDKYVSDIERLQPEHDRLWQALVNKNVLKPHETKEFVRTPESGMETQTAKNKALIAVQQAELKAKQIHKLTQEDPNRFDIPSDKRISMMKKSTENLLAAKRQLEQAKRRSHLIIQFTYAMGSEPGSFD
;
A
#
# COMPACT_ATOMS: atom_id res chain seq x y z
N MET A 1 -21.42 28.03 37.65
CA MET A 1 -20.20 28.84 37.50
C MET A 1 -19.43 28.79 38.79
N ALA A 2 -18.42 27.93 38.89
CA ALA A 2 -17.51 27.89 40.03
C ALA A 2 -16.31 28.79 39.70
N SER A 3 -16.16 29.86 40.48
CA SER A 3 -15.04 30.81 40.37
C SER A 3 -13.79 30.15 40.93
N THR A 4 -12.84 29.79 40.06
CA THR A 4 -11.51 29.34 40.48
C THR A 4 -10.77 30.56 41.02
N MET A 5 -10.74 30.72 42.34
CA MET A 5 -9.92 31.76 42.98
C MET A 5 -8.46 31.52 42.62
N VAL A 6 -7.90 32.37 41.77
CA VAL A 6 -6.45 32.47 41.53
C VAL A 6 -5.83 32.91 42.86
N LYS A 7 -5.09 32.01 43.51
CA LYS A 7 -4.37 32.32 44.74
C LYS A 7 -3.14 33.16 44.37
N THR A 8 -3.22 34.47 44.58
CA THR A 8 -2.09 35.38 44.43
C THR A 8 -1.07 35.13 45.55
N ILE A 9 0.22 35.05 45.20
CA ILE A 9 1.33 34.80 46.14
C ILE A 9 2.30 35.99 46.12
N SER A 10 2.83 36.41 47.27
CA SER A 10 3.82 37.50 47.31
C SER A 10 5.21 37.00 46.90
N VAL A 11 6.04 37.88 46.34
CA VAL A 11 7.44 37.56 46.02
C VAL A 11 8.23 37.12 47.25
N SER A 12 7.99 37.74 48.41
CA SER A 12 8.66 37.37 49.66
C SER A 12 8.33 35.94 50.07
N ASP A 13 7.08 35.53 49.89
CA ASP A 13 6.63 34.17 50.21
C ASP A 13 7.32 33.13 49.29
N ILE A 14 7.48 33.44 47.99
CA ILE A 14 8.21 32.54 47.07
C ILE A 14 9.70 32.47 47.43
N ALA A 15 10.30 33.56 47.89
CA ALA A 15 11.71 33.62 48.25
C ALA A 15 12.04 32.89 49.56
N GLU A 16 11.06 32.79 50.47
CA GLU A 16 11.19 32.12 51.77
C GLU A 16 10.76 30.63 51.74
N MET A 17 10.06 30.18 50.69
CA MET A 17 9.70 28.78 50.52
C MET A 17 10.92 27.87 50.45
N SER A 18 10.87 26.76 51.19
CA SER A 18 11.81 25.67 51.00
C SER A 18 11.61 25.01 49.63
N ASP A 19 12.63 24.29 49.18
CA ASP A 19 12.61 23.55 47.91
C ASP A 19 11.43 22.56 47.78
N ALA A 20 10.98 22.00 48.90
CA ALA A 20 9.84 21.07 48.94
C ALA A 20 8.50 21.80 48.84
N GLU A 21 8.37 22.93 49.55
CA GLU A 21 7.15 23.77 49.54
C GLU A 21 6.93 24.41 48.17
N LEU A 22 8.02 24.88 47.54
CA LEU A 22 7.96 25.46 46.19
C LEU A 22 7.57 24.41 45.15
N ALA A 23 8.06 23.17 45.26
CA ALA A 23 7.68 22.08 44.38
C ALA A 23 6.20 21.71 44.51
N GLU A 24 5.67 21.70 45.74
CA GLU A 24 4.25 21.41 45.98
C GLU A 24 3.35 22.57 45.52
N PHE A 25 3.79 23.81 45.68
CA PHE A 25 3.13 25.00 45.14
C PHE A 25 3.07 24.96 43.61
N MET A 26 4.19 24.68 42.94
CA MET A 26 4.23 24.56 41.47
C MET A 26 3.35 23.43 40.95
N LYS A 27 3.24 22.29 41.66
CA LYS A 27 2.31 21.22 41.30
C LYS A 27 0.84 21.68 41.34
N ARG A 28 0.47 22.52 42.32
CA ARG A 28 -0.89 23.04 42.47
C ARG A 28 -1.23 24.12 41.44
N CYS A 29 -0.25 24.89 40.99
CA CYS A 29 -0.40 25.91 39.94
C CYS A 29 -0.24 25.37 38.51
N ARG A 30 -0.10 24.05 38.33
CA ARG A 30 0.08 23.45 37.01
C ARG A 30 -1.26 23.32 36.28
N LEU A 31 -1.35 23.93 35.11
CA LEU A 31 -2.51 23.85 34.22
C LEU A 31 -2.52 22.51 33.45
N PRO A 32 -3.69 22.07 32.95
CA PRO A 32 -3.82 20.84 32.15
C PRO A 32 -2.94 20.78 30.89
N ASN A 33 -2.53 21.93 30.35
CA ASN A 33 -1.65 22.05 29.20
C ASN A 33 -0.14 21.97 29.55
N GLY A 34 0.20 21.74 30.82
CA GLY A 34 1.58 21.67 31.29
C GLY A 34 2.24 23.02 31.59
N ASN A 35 1.57 24.14 31.34
CA ASN A 35 2.02 25.46 31.78
C ASN A 35 1.68 25.70 33.25
N TYR A 36 2.28 26.73 33.84
CA TYR A 36 2.01 27.12 35.23
C TYR A 36 1.29 28.46 35.25
N ASP A 37 0.19 28.54 36.00
CA ASP A 37 -0.53 29.78 36.26
C ASP A 37 -0.15 30.28 37.65
N ILE A 38 0.90 31.12 37.70
CA ILE A 38 1.43 31.68 38.94
C ILE A 38 1.20 33.19 38.88
N SER A 39 0.23 33.67 39.67
CA SER A 39 -0.01 35.09 39.85
C SER A 39 0.81 35.60 41.03
N VAL A 40 1.85 36.39 40.75
CA VAL A 40 2.76 36.93 41.76
C VAL A 40 2.42 38.38 42.05
N ASP A 41 1.95 38.65 43.27
CA ASP A 41 1.75 40.02 43.77
C ASP A 41 3.09 40.69 44.02
N ASP A 42 3.13 42.02 43.95
CA ASP A 42 4.33 42.84 44.14
C ASP A 42 5.46 42.65 43.11
N TRP A 43 5.18 41.98 41.98
CA TRP A 43 6.12 41.84 40.85
C TRP A 43 6.73 43.18 40.38
N HIS A 44 5.91 44.25 40.38
CA HIS A 44 6.29 45.59 39.97
C HIS A 44 7.28 46.27 40.93
N LYS A 45 7.39 45.81 42.18
CA LYS A 45 8.29 46.36 43.20
C LYS A 45 9.71 45.79 43.14
N LEU A 46 9.93 44.72 42.38
CA LEU A 46 11.25 44.09 42.20
C LEU A 46 12.13 44.84 41.21
N SER A 47 13.42 44.91 41.51
CA SER A 47 14.46 45.30 40.56
C SER A 47 14.63 44.24 39.45
N GLN A 48 15.26 44.63 38.34
CA GLN A 48 15.47 43.73 37.20
C GLN A 48 16.33 42.50 37.55
N ASP A 49 17.31 42.67 38.42
CA ASP A 49 18.18 41.58 38.88
C ASP A 49 17.45 40.58 39.78
N GLU A 50 16.55 41.06 40.64
CA GLU A 50 15.72 40.21 41.51
C GLU A 50 14.73 39.39 40.69
N ARG A 51 14.10 40.00 39.67
CA ARG A 51 13.24 39.29 38.71
C ARG A 51 14.03 38.21 37.95
N GLY A 52 15.25 38.54 37.51
CA GLY A 52 16.14 37.60 36.83
C GLY A 52 16.60 36.44 37.72
N ARG A 53 16.77 36.67 39.02
CA ARG A 53 17.07 35.60 39.99
C ARG A 53 15.87 34.68 40.21
N LEU A 54 14.69 35.24 40.39
CA LEU A 54 13.46 34.48 40.62
C LEU A 54 13.08 33.61 39.42
N ALA A 55 13.19 34.16 38.20
CA ALA A 55 12.94 33.40 36.97
C ALA A 55 13.88 32.20 36.83
N ARG A 56 15.16 32.34 37.20
CA ARG A 56 16.12 31.22 37.17
C ARG A 56 15.79 30.13 38.18
N ILE A 57 15.32 30.49 39.38
CA ILE A 57 14.92 29.52 40.41
C ILE A 57 13.70 28.72 39.94
N LEU A 58 12.67 29.39 39.43
CA LEU A 58 11.46 28.73 38.93
C LEU A 58 11.74 27.85 37.70
N GLU A 59 12.57 28.30 36.77
CA GLU A 59 12.96 27.50 35.60
C GLU A 59 13.86 26.31 35.96
N ALA A 60 14.76 26.45 36.94
CA ALA A 60 15.52 25.31 37.45
C ALA A 60 14.59 24.25 38.06
N LYS A 61 13.64 24.67 38.90
CA LYS A 61 12.70 23.75 39.55
C LYS A 61 11.72 23.09 38.59
N LYS A 62 11.31 23.81 37.55
CA LYS A 62 10.53 23.24 36.43
C LYS A 62 11.28 22.10 35.74
N ARG A 63 12.59 22.25 35.52
CA ARG A 63 13.42 21.17 34.96
C ARG A 63 13.53 19.98 35.92
N ASP A 64 13.72 20.23 37.22
CA ASP A 64 13.80 19.16 38.22
C ASP A 64 12.47 18.37 38.32
N LEU A 65 11.32 19.06 38.22
CA LEU A 65 10.00 18.42 38.19
C LEU A 65 9.75 17.63 36.91
N ALA A 66 10.29 18.08 35.77
CA ALA A 66 10.20 17.37 34.50
C ALA A 66 11.13 16.15 34.42
N ALA A 67 12.24 16.16 35.16
CA ALA A 67 13.22 15.07 35.24
C ALA A 67 12.86 13.98 36.26
N SER A 68 11.82 14.16 37.07
CA SER A 68 11.38 13.16 38.04
C SER A 68 10.75 11.94 37.33
N PRO A 69 11.21 10.70 37.58
CA PRO A 69 10.77 9.51 36.84
C PRO A 69 9.27 9.21 36.92
N THR A 70 8.58 9.76 37.91
CA THR A 70 7.14 9.58 38.13
C THR A 70 6.27 10.44 37.20
N ALA A 71 6.86 11.34 36.39
CA ALA A 71 6.13 12.21 35.46
C ALA A 71 6.14 11.73 33.99
N CYS A 72 6.92 10.70 33.65
CA CYS A 72 6.96 10.11 32.30
C CYS A 72 5.81 9.11 32.05
N SER A 73 4.61 9.43 32.51
CA SER A 73 3.39 8.73 32.10
C SER A 73 2.28 9.74 31.78
N TYR A 74 2.60 10.81 31.04
CA TYR A 74 1.54 11.42 30.24
C TYR A 74 1.36 10.51 29.03
N SER A 75 0.38 9.61 29.15
CA SER A 75 -0.24 8.94 28.01
C SER A 75 -0.53 10.02 26.96
N LEU A 76 0.18 9.98 25.84
CA LEU A 76 -0.13 10.84 24.71
C LEU A 76 -1.52 10.41 24.23
N ASP A 77 -2.53 11.21 24.55
CA ASP A 77 -3.88 10.99 24.03
C ASP A 77 -3.85 11.28 22.52
N LEU A 78 -3.69 10.21 21.75
CA LEU A 78 -3.64 10.28 20.30
C LEU A 78 -4.99 10.72 19.69
N ASP A 79 -6.10 10.61 20.43
CA ASP A 79 -7.39 11.12 19.97
C ASP A 79 -7.47 12.63 20.18
N ASP A 80 -6.96 13.17 21.30
CA ASP A 80 -6.80 14.62 21.48
C ASP A 80 -5.77 15.20 20.48
N LEU A 81 -4.64 14.52 20.25
CA LEU A 81 -3.66 14.92 19.24
C LEU A 81 -4.28 14.92 17.84
N ASP A 82 -5.01 13.87 17.46
CA ASP A 82 -5.70 13.80 16.16
C ASP A 82 -6.78 14.88 16.04
N ALA A 83 -7.58 15.09 17.09
CA ALA A 83 -8.57 16.16 17.13
C ALA A 83 -7.91 17.53 16.93
N ARG A 84 -6.76 17.77 17.57
CA ARG A 84 -5.97 19.00 17.38
C ARG A 84 -5.36 19.09 15.99
N LEU A 85 -4.79 18.00 15.45
CA LEU A 85 -4.23 17.98 14.09
C LEU A 85 -5.29 18.26 13.03
N ARG A 86 -6.52 17.73 13.20
CA ARG A 86 -7.67 18.05 12.34
C ARG A 86 -8.11 19.51 12.45
N GLN A 87 -7.89 20.15 13.60
CA GLN A 87 -8.18 21.57 13.82
C GLN A 87 -7.08 22.50 13.28
N VAL A 88 -5.84 22.01 13.13
CA VAL A 88 -4.75 22.75 12.49
C VAL A 88 -4.93 22.64 10.98
N SER A 89 -5.57 23.64 10.37
CA SER A 89 -5.55 23.83 8.92
C SER A 89 -4.09 23.92 8.46
N PRO A 90 -3.68 23.26 7.35
CA PRO A 90 -2.28 23.26 6.90
C PRO A 90 -1.90 24.67 6.40
N LYS A 91 -1.53 25.55 7.33
CA LYS A 91 -0.87 26.81 7.02
C LYS A 91 0.62 26.51 6.82
N GLY A 92 0.97 26.25 5.56
CA GLY A 92 2.36 26.05 5.08
C GLY A 92 2.75 24.58 5.16
N SER A 93 2.60 23.79 4.11
CA SER A 93 3.57 23.78 3.01
C SER A 93 2.98 23.21 1.71
N PHE A 94 1.80 23.68 1.32
CA PHE A 94 1.33 23.51 -0.05
C PHE A 94 1.15 24.91 -0.63
N SER A 95 2.00 25.26 -1.60
CA SER A 95 1.94 26.55 -2.30
C SER A 95 0.67 26.60 -3.15
N SER A 96 -0.46 26.93 -2.52
CA SER A 96 -1.71 27.18 -3.23
C SER A 96 -1.61 28.50 -3.98
N ARG A 97 -1.53 28.40 -5.32
CA ARG A 97 -1.78 29.51 -6.24
C ARG A 97 -3.26 29.96 -6.08
N PRO A 98 -3.61 31.25 -6.29
CA PRO A 98 -4.93 31.76 -5.94
C PRO A 98 -6.04 31.10 -6.77
N GLU A 99 -7.06 30.59 -6.10
CA GLU A 99 -8.35 30.22 -6.69
C GLU A 99 -8.98 31.42 -7.43
N PRO A 100 -9.55 31.23 -8.62
CA PRO A 100 -10.58 32.14 -9.12
C PRO A 100 -11.87 31.89 -8.33
N GLN A 101 -12.29 32.89 -7.56
CA GLN A 101 -13.59 32.89 -6.87
C GLN A 101 -14.72 32.68 -7.88
N VAL A 102 -15.30 31.47 -7.87
CA VAL A 102 -16.58 31.20 -8.50
C VAL A 102 -17.62 31.15 -7.38
N PHE A 103 -18.54 32.12 -7.42
CA PHE A 103 -19.69 32.22 -6.53
C PHE A 103 -20.42 30.87 -6.42
N GLU A 104 -20.47 30.31 -5.20
CA GLU A 104 -21.32 29.18 -4.85
C GLU A 104 -22.79 29.55 -5.09
N ARG A 105 -23.35 29.04 -6.19
CA ARG A 105 -24.78 28.73 -6.22
C ARG A 105 -24.98 27.47 -5.42
N GLN A 106 -25.75 27.56 -4.33
CA GLN A 106 -26.28 26.43 -3.57
C GLN A 106 -26.79 25.34 -4.54
N ARG A 107 -25.97 24.30 -4.72
CA ARG A 107 -26.37 23.07 -5.41
C ARG A 107 -26.80 22.08 -4.34
N VAL A 108 -28.04 21.64 -4.47
CA VAL A 108 -28.65 20.50 -3.77
C VAL A 108 -27.64 19.33 -3.73
N PRO A 109 -27.57 18.53 -2.65
CA PRO A 109 -26.65 17.41 -2.55
C PRO A 109 -26.85 16.49 -3.76
N THR A 110 -25.86 16.48 -4.64
CA THR A 110 -25.82 15.50 -5.71
C THR A 110 -25.46 14.16 -5.04
N PRO A 111 -26.16 13.06 -5.33
CA PRO A 111 -25.81 11.75 -4.77
C PRO A 111 -24.31 11.47 -4.99
N PRO A 112 -23.62 10.79 -4.06
CA PRO A 112 -22.25 10.36 -4.31
C PRO A 112 -22.23 9.63 -5.64
N ILE A 113 -21.39 10.09 -6.57
CA ILE A 113 -21.10 9.35 -7.80
C ILE A 113 -20.72 7.93 -7.34
N GLU A 114 -21.37 6.89 -7.87
CA GLU A 114 -21.21 5.49 -7.42
C GLU A 114 -19.74 5.08 -7.25
N ARG A 115 -18.84 5.69 -8.04
CA ARG A 115 -17.39 5.57 -8.00
C ARG A 115 -16.75 5.81 -6.61
N HIS A 116 -17.33 6.64 -5.74
CA HIS A 116 -16.74 6.98 -4.43
C HIS A 116 -17.33 6.22 -3.25
N LYS A 117 -18.36 5.40 -3.46
CA LYS A 117 -19.03 4.67 -2.37
C LYS A 117 -18.08 3.71 -1.67
N PHE A 118 -17.25 3.02 -2.45
CA PHE A 118 -16.28 2.05 -1.96
C PHE A 118 -15.15 2.71 -1.16
N GLU A 119 -14.60 3.81 -1.68
CA GLU A 119 -13.57 4.60 -1.01
C GLU A 119 -14.05 5.16 0.34
N LEU A 120 -15.26 5.71 0.36
CA LEU A 120 -15.85 6.24 1.59
C LEU A 120 -16.05 5.12 2.62
N ARG A 121 -16.50 3.94 2.18
CA ARG A 121 -16.65 2.76 3.03
C ARG A 121 -15.30 2.34 3.61
N ALA A 122 -14.27 2.24 2.78
CA ALA A 122 -12.94 1.85 3.21
C ALA A 122 -12.32 2.87 4.19
N TYR A 123 -12.54 4.16 3.95
CA TYR A 123 -12.13 5.23 4.86
C TYR A 123 -12.75 5.05 6.26
N HIS A 124 -14.06 4.81 6.35
CA HIS A 124 -14.74 4.60 7.63
C HIS A 124 -14.31 3.30 8.32
N GLN A 125 -14.22 2.20 7.56
CA GLN A 125 -13.75 0.92 8.11
C GLN A 125 -12.31 1.01 8.61
N LEU A 126 -11.45 1.79 7.95
CA LEU A 126 -10.08 2.00 8.42
C LEU A 126 -10.06 2.66 9.80
N LEU A 127 -10.88 3.69 10.01
CA LEU A 127 -11.04 4.36 11.30
C LEU A 127 -11.62 3.43 12.37
N GLU A 128 -12.67 2.67 12.05
CA GLU A 128 -13.30 1.71 12.97
C GLU A 128 -12.31 0.63 13.44
N ASN A 129 -11.41 0.19 12.56
CA ASN A 129 -10.37 -0.79 12.87
C ASN A 129 -9.13 -0.19 13.56
N GLY A 130 -9.19 1.06 14.02
CA GLY A 130 -8.09 1.76 14.70
C GLY A 130 -6.96 2.21 13.78
N GLY A 131 -7.12 2.03 12.47
CA GLY A 131 -6.24 2.60 11.46
C GLY A 131 -6.51 4.09 11.27
N ARG A 132 -5.57 4.78 10.60
CA ARG A 132 -5.64 6.21 10.32
C ARG A 132 -5.43 6.42 8.84
N PRO A 133 -6.45 6.93 8.12
CA PRO A 133 -6.27 7.38 6.75
C PRO A 133 -5.17 8.44 6.69
N LEU A 134 -4.21 8.29 5.78
CA LEU A 134 -3.13 9.28 5.62
C LEU A 134 -3.65 10.62 5.10
N TYR A 135 -4.78 10.60 4.40
CA TYR A 135 -5.32 11.75 3.69
C TYR A 135 -6.80 11.96 4.07
N PRO A 136 -7.26 13.22 4.14
CA PRO A 136 -8.66 13.52 4.38
C PRO A 136 -9.54 13.04 3.22
N VAL A 137 -10.73 12.53 3.55
CA VAL A 137 -11.72 12.01 2.59
C VAL A 137 -12.13 13.04 1.52
N SER A 138 -12.00 14.34 1.82
CA SER A 138 -12.30 15.43 0.87
C SER A 138 -11.37 15.47 -0.33
N LEU A 139 -10.16 14.89 -0.24
CA LEU A 139 -9.19 14.90 -1.34
C LEU A 139 -9.52 13.88 -2.45
N ILE A 140 -10.42 12.93 -2.20
CA ILE A 140 -10.77 11.87 -3.17
C ILE A 140 -11.13 12.47 -4.54
N ASN A 141 -12.01 13.47 -4.56
CA ASN A 141 -12.47 14.08 -5.81
C ASN A 141 -11.32 14.76 -6.56
N ASN A 142 -10.42 15.44 -5.84
CA ASN A 142 -9.29 16.13 -6.45
C ASN A 142 -8.27 15.14 -7.02
N MET A 143 -7.96 14.07 -6.27
CA MET A 143 -7.04 13.02 -6.70
C MET A 143 -7.57 12.27 -7.93
N HIS A 144 -8.88 12.05 -8.04
CA HIS A 144 -9.48 11.44 -9.24
C HIS A 144 -9.48 12.36 -10.46
N ASN A 145 -9.64 13.67 -10.25
CA ASN A 145 -9.67 14.63 -11.35
C ASN A 145 -8.27 14.93 -11.92
N ASP A 146 -7.23 14.80 -11.10
CA ASP A 146 -5.86 15.13 -11.46
C ASP A 146 -4.84 14.23 -10.71
N PRO A 147 -4.76 12.93 -11.01
CA PRO A 147 -3.92 11.99 -10.26
C PRO A 147 -2.43 12.32 -10.34
N ASP A 148 -1.97 12.91 -11.45
CA ASP A 148 -0.57 13.28 -11.66
C ASP A 148 -0.09 14.34 -10.65
N SER A 149 -0.94 15.32 -10.35
CA SER A 149 -0.64 16.33 -9.31
C SER A 149 -0.56 15.74 -7.89
N TYR A 150 -1.09 14.52 -7.68
CA TYR A 150 -1.04 13.80 -6.41
C TYR A 150 -0.17 12.52 -6.52
N ALA A 151 0.71 12.44 -7.51
CA ALA A 151 1.55 11.26 -7.75
C ALA A 151 2.32 10.84 -6.50
N GLU A 152 2.98 11.77 -5.80
CA GLU A 152 3.75 11.47 -4.58
C GLU A 152 2.91 10.84 -3.46
N ILE A 153 1.64 11.23 -3.38
CA ILE A 153 0.66 10.76 -2.38
C ILE A 153 0.13 9.37 -2.76
N LEU A 154 -0.05 9.14 -4.06
CA LEU A 154 -0.62 7.92 -4.63
C LEU A 154 0.39 6.79 -4.77
N LEU A 155 1.64 7.13 -5.09
CA LEU A 155 2.73 6.18 -5.41
C LEU A 155 2.94 5.08 -4.36
N PRO A 156 2.97 5.36 -3.04
CA PRO A 156 3.17 4.32 -2.03
C PRO A 156 2.10 3.23 -2.04
N TRP A 157 0.95 3.52 -2.61
CA TRP A 157 -0.21 2.65 -2.65
C TRP A 157 -0.44 2.06 -4.03
N GLN A 158 0.43 2.30 -5.02
CA GLN A 158 0.28 1.73 -6.36
C GLN A 158 0.78 0.29 -6.44
N GLU A 159 -0.04 -0.57 -7.06
CA GLU A 159 0.36 -1.93 -7.43
C GLU A 159 1.13 -1.94 -8.77
N ASP A 160 0.92 -0.91 -9.61
CA ASP A 160 1.58 -0.70 -10.90
C ASP A 160 2.12 0.74 -10.96
N PHE A 161 3.42 0.90 -11.17
CA PHE A 161 4.07 2.20 -11.28
C PHE A 161 3.85 2.87 -12.65
N LEU A 162 3.29 2.15 -13.62
CA LEU A 162 3.04 2.65 -14.99
C LEU A 162 1.69 3.36 -15.13
N ASP A 163 0.76 3.15 -14.20
CA ASP A 163 -0.58 3.72 -14.20
C ASP A 163 -0.95 4.18 -12.79
N ILE A 164 -0.68 5.47 -12.49
CA ILE A 164 -1.00 6.06 -11.19
C ILE A 164 -2.52 6.28 -11.12
N ARG A 165 -3.18 5.42 -10.33
CA ARG A 165 -4.63 5.48 -10.14
C ARG A 165 -4.99 6.01 -8.77
N ALA A 166 -5.92 6.96 -8.75
CA ALA A 166 -6.53 7.44 -7.52
C ALA A 166 -7.58 6.46 -6.97
N GLU A 167 -8.08 5.58 -7.82
CA GLU A 167 -9.07 4.57 -7.48
C GLU A 167 -8.52 3.50 -6.52
N GLY A 168 -9.27 3.26 -5.45
CA GLY A 168 -8.99 2.29 -4.41
C GLY A 168 -7.98 2.76 -3.35
N ILE A 169 -7.68 4.05 -3.24
CA ILE A 169 -6.62 4.54 -2.35
C ILE A 169 -6.87 4.20 -0.87
N PHE A 170 -8.10 4.33 -0.39
CA PHE A 170 -8.45 3.94 0.98
C PHE A 170 -8.69 2.44 1.10
N GLU A 171 -9.14 1.77 0.03
CA GLU A 171 -9.24 0.31 0.01
C GLU A 171 -7.87 -0.36 0.18
N ARG A 172 -6.85 0.18 -0.50
CA ARG A 172 -5.47 -0.30 -0.39
C ARG A 172 -4.89 -0.02 0.99
N GLN A 173 -5.14 1.17 1.56
CA GLN A 173 -4.77 1.48 2.95
C GLN A 173 -5.45 0.54 3.96
N LEU A 174 -6.76 0.29 3.81
CA LEU A 174 -7.52 -0.64 4.64
C LEU A 174 -6.96 -2.05 4.55
N ARG A 175 -6.70 -2.54 3.33
CA ARG A 175 -6.11 -3.86 3.11
C ARG A 175 -4.74 -3.98 3.79
N ARG A 176 -3.87 -2.98 3.59
CA ARG A 176 -2.54 -2.94 4.22
C ARG A 176 -2.62 -2.98 5.75
N TRP A 177 -3.55 -2.22 6.33
CA TRP A 177 -3.81 -2.24 7.77
C TRP A 177 -4.31 -3.61 8.26
N GLN A 178 -5.25 -4.23 7.53
CA GLN A 178 -5.75 -5.57 7.85
C GLN A 178 -4.64 -6.64 7.77
N ASP A 179 -3.76 -6.54 6.78
CA ASP A 179 -2.63 -7.45 6.63
C ASP A 179 -1.60 -7.26 7.74
N PHE A 180 -1.37 -6.03 8.18
CA PHE A 180 -0.62 -5.75 9.41
C PHE A 180 -1.26 -6.43 10.63
N ARG A 181 -2.58 -6.31 10.84
CA ARG A 181 -3.24 -6.92 12.02
C ARG A 181 -3.12 -8.44 12.02
N LYS A 182 -3.22 -9.08 10.86
CA LYS A 182 -2.96 -10.52 10.71
C LYS A 182 -1.51 -10.87 11.01
N TRP A 183 -0.58 -10.11 10.45
CA TRP A 183 0.86 -10.26 10.69
C TRP A 183 1.21 -10.07 12.17
N GLN A 184 0.57 -9.12 12.85
CA GLN A 184 0.72 -8.85 14.27
C GLN A 184 0.32 -10.07 15.13
N ASN A 185 -0.81 -10.71 14.80
CA ASN A 185 -1.28 -11.93 15.45
C ASN A 185 -0.37 -13.12 15.16
N ASP A 186 0.09 -13.23 13.92
CA ASP A 186 1.00 -14.29 13.48
C ASP A 186 2.30 -14.34 14.27
N ASN A 187 2.90 -13.17 14.54
CA ASN A 187 4.13 -13.06 15.32
C ASN A 187 3.91 -13.27 16.83
N ARG A 188 2.66 -13.26 17.29
CA ARG A 188 2.25 -13.64 18.65
C ARG A 188 1.80 -15.10 18.76
N GLY A 189 1.68 -15.81 17.62
CA GLY A 189 1.14 -17.17 17.59
C GLY A 189 -0.38 -17.22 17.86
N CYS A 190 -1.09 -16.10 17.71
CA CYS A 190 -2.54 -16.05 17.85
C CYS A 190 -3.23 -16.45 16.54
N GLU A 191 -4.42 -17.04 16.66
CA GLU A 191 -5.29 -17.28 15.52
C GLU A 191 -5.95 -15.98 15.05
N ASP A 192 -6.39 -15.97 13.78
CA ASP A 192 -7.17 -14.86 13.26
C ASP A 192 -8.59 -14.93 13.85
N ASP A 193 -9.08 -13.83 14.41
CA ASP A 193 -10.45 -13.68 14.90
C ASP A 193 -11.39 -13.34 13.73
N ASP A 194 -11.41 -14.19 12.69
CA ASP A 194 -12.15 -13.95 11.45
C ASP A 194 -13.59 -14.49 11.49
N GLY A 195 -13.97 -15.18 12.58
CA GLY A 195 -15.28 -15.82 12.75
C GLY A 195 -15.53 -17.02 11.83
N GLY A 196 -14.50 -17.49 11.12
CA GLY A 196 -14.53 -18.65 10.23
C GLY A 196 -15.47 -18.51 9.03
N TYR A 197 -15.83 -19.67 8.47
CA TYR A 197 -16.68 -19.75 7.28
C TYR A 197 -18.05 -19.04 7.43
N PRO A 198 -18.77 -19.12 8.56
CA PRO A 198 -20.04 -18.42 8.72
C PRO A 198 -19.88 -16.89 8.61
N ALA A 199 -18.86 -16.31 9.24
CA ALA A 199 -18.60 -14.88 9.16
C ALA A 199 -18.21 -14.44 7.74
N TYR A 200 -17.48 -15.29 7.01
CA TYR A 200 -17.21 -15.08 5.58
C TYR A 200 -18.52 -15.05 4.76
N VAL A 201 -19.43 -16.00 4.97
CA VAL A 201 -20.73 -16.02 4.28
C VAL A 201 -21.54 -14.74 4.57
N GLU A 202 -21.61 -14.30 5.82
CA GLU A 202 -22.29 -13.04 6.17
C GLU A 202 -21.62 -11.80 5.57
N ARG A 203 -20.28 -11.79 5.48
CA ARG A 203 -19.52 -10.74 4.80
C ARG A 203 -19.89 -10.67 3.32
N GLU A 204 -19.87 -11.80 2.62
CA GLU A 204 -20.24 -11.86 1.19
C GLU A 204 -21.68 -11.42 0.95
N LYS A 205 -22.62 -11.83 1.80
CA LYS A 205 -24.02 -11.36 1.73
C LYS A 205 -24.14 -9.84 1.90
N ARG A 206 -23.39 -9.24 2.84
CA ARG A 206 -23.36 -7.78 3.01
C ARG A 206 -22.82 -7.08 1.78
N LEU A 207 -21.71 -7.56 1.21
CA LEU A 207 -21.13 -7.00 -0.01
C LEU A 207 -22.13 -7.04 -1.17
N ILE A 208 -22.81 -8.17 -1.39
CA ILE A 208 -23.85 -8.31 -2.42
C ILE A 208 -24.99 -7.30 -2.20
N LYS A 209 -25.47 -7.15 -0.96
CA LYS A 209 -26.54 -6.20 -0.62
C LYS A 209 -26.12 -4.75 -0.90
N GLU A 210 -24.84 -4.44 -0.71
CA GLU A 210 -24.32 -3.08 -0.84
C GLU A 210 -23.94 -2.74 -2.28
N ASP A 211 -23.53 -3.72 -3.09
CA ASP A 211 -22.86 -3.49 -4.38
C ASP A 211 -23.77 -3.81 -5.59
N MET A 212 -24.92 -4.46 -5.36
CA MET A 212 -25.86 -4.84 -6.42
C MET A 212 -27.19 -4.10 -6.30
N THR A 213 -27.98 -4.12 -7.38
CA THR A 213 -29.38 -3.67 -7.32
C THR A 213 -30.17 -4.55 -6.34
N GLU A 214 -31.21 -3.98 -5.72
CA GLU A 214 -31.98 -4.68 -4.69
C GLU A 214 -32.53 -6.03 -5.17
N GLU A 215 -33.05 -6.09 -6.40
CA GLU A 215 -33.59 -7.30 -7.01
C GLU A 215 -32.51 -8.36 -7.29
N ALA A 216 -31.39 -7.97 -7.91
CA ALA A 216 -30.30 -8.91 -8.24
C ALA A 216 -29.55 -9.37 -6.98
N GLY A 217 -29.37 -8.47 -6.01
CA GLY A 217 -28.76 -8.78 -4.72
C GLY A 217 -29.62 -9.75 -3.92
N ALA A 218 -30.94 -9.53 -3.85
CA ALA A 218 -31.87 -10.44 -3.16
C ALA A 218 -31.87 -11.84 -3.78
N GLU A 219 -31.84 -11.96 -5.11
CA GLU A 219 -31.77 -13.26 -5.79
C GLU A 219 -30.47 -14.01 -5.44
N LEU A 220 -29.32 -13.31 -5.46
CA LEU A 220 -28.03 -13.93 -5.14
C LEU A 220 -27.91 -14.30 -3.66
N ILE A 221 -28.41 -13.46 -2.75
CA ILE A 221 -28.47 -13.76 -1.32
C ILE A 221 -29.35 -14.99 -1.08
N ALA A 222 -30.54 -15.07 -1.68
CA ALA A 222 -31.41 -16.24 -1.54
C ALA A 222 -30.74 -17.54 -2.04
N LYS A 223 -29.96 -17.46 -3.13
CA LYS A 223 -29.16 -18.61 -3.61
C LYS A 223 -28.04 -19.00 -2.64
N ILE A 224 -27.41 -18.04 -1.96
CA ILE A 224 -26.39 -18.30 -0.92
C ILE A 224 -27.05 -18.89 0.33
N GLU A 225 -28.23 -18.41 0.72
CA GLU A 225 -28.97 -18.93 1.87
C GLU A 225 -29.49 -20.36 1.62
N ALA A 226 -29.92 -20.66 0.39
CA ALA A 226 -30.33 -21.99 -0.01
C ALA A 226 -29.15 -22.99 -0.08
N ASP A 227 -27.98 -22.52 -0.52
CA ASP A 227 -26.76 -23.32 -0.56
C ASP A 227 -25.51 -22.46 -0.26
N PRO A 228 -25.11 -22.39 1.02
CA PRO A 228 -23.91 -21.66 1.40
C PRO A 228 -22.64 -22.28 0.81
N SER A 229 -22.63 -23.55 0.39
CA SER A 229 -21.42 -24.23 -0.10
C SER A 229 -20.89 -23.65 -1.41
N ARG A 230 -21.72 -22.87 -2.13
CA ARG A 230 -21.32 -22.11 -3.33
C ARG A 230 -20.17 -21.14 -3.06
N LEU A 231 -20.02 -20.69 -1.81
CA LEU A 231 -18.95 -19.81 -1.37
C LEU A 231 -17.70 -20.56 -0.89
N LYS A 232 -17.73 -21.91 -0.85
CA LYS A 232 -16.68 -22.73 -0.25
C LYS A 232 -15.37 -22.67 -1.03
N THR A 233 -15.44 -22.62 -2.36
CA THR A 233 -14.25 -22.50 -3.22
C THR A 233 -13.51 -21.18 -2.94
N GLY A 234 -14.24 -20.07 -2.87
CA GLY A 234 -13.65 -18.75 -2.55
C GLY A 234 -13.04 -18.73 -1.15
N TRP A 235 -13.75 -19.28 -0.16
CA TRP A 235 -13.23 -19.44 1.19
C TRP A 235 -11.95 -20.28 1.25
N ASN A 236 -11.93 -21.44 0.58
CA ASN A 236 -10.77 -22.33 0.58
C ASN A 236 -9.55 -21.65 -0.06
N LEU A 237 -9.75 -20.88 -1.14
CA LEU A 237 -8.69 -20.08 -1.75
C LEU A 237 -8.17 -19.01 -0.77
N GLN A 238 -9.06 -18.31 -0.06
CA GLN A 238 -8.66 -17.33 0.94
C GLN A 238 -7.87 -17.96 2.10
N GLN A 239 -8.31 -19.13 2.57
CA GLN A 239 -7.59 -19.89 3.61
C GLN A 239 -6.23 -20.39 3.13
N PHE A 240 -6.14 -20.83 1.87
CA PHE A 240 -4.88 -21.22 1.26
C PHE A 240 -3.91 -20.02 1.20
N LEU A 241 -4.33 -18.89 0.65
CA LEU A 241 -3.50 -17.67 0.58
C LEU A 241 -3.08 -17.22 1.98
N ARG A 242 -4.00 -17.23 2.94
CA ARG A 242 -3.69 -16.89 4.33
C ARG A 242 -2.65 -17.84 4.93
N SER A 243 -2.74 -19.14 4.66
CA SER A 243 -1.76 -20.12 5.14
C SER A 243 -0.36 -19.88 4.57
N GLN A 244 -0.27 -19.41 3.32
CA GLN A 244 0.98 -19.00 2.69
C GLN A 244 1.54 -17.74 3.35
N ASP A 245 0.70 -16.72 3.62
CA ASP A 245 1.13 -15.53 4.36
C ASP A 245 1.69 -15.89 5.73
N ARG A 246 1.04 -16.79 6.48
CA ARG A 246 1.56 -17.25 7.78
C ARG A 246 2.91 -17.94 7.65
N ARG A 247 3.16 -18.62 6.54
CA ARG A 247 4.39 -19.38 6.32
C ARG A 247 5.55 -18.49 5.89
N PHE A 248 5.29 -17.54 4.99
CA PHE A 248 6.33 -16.76 4.32
C PHE A 248 6.47 -15.33 4.85
N ASN A 249 5.39 -14.78 5.39
CA ASN A 249 5.31 -13.39 5.83
C ASN A 249 5.28 -13.29 7.35
N ARG A 250 6.24 -13.94 8.04
CA ARG A 250 6.47 -13.81 9.49
C ARG A 250 7.87 -13.32 9.78
N GLU A 251 8.10 -12.85 11.00
CA GLU A 251 9.45 -12.52 11.46
C GLU A 251 10.34 -13.76 11.42
N HIS A 252 11.46 -13.68 10.71
CA HIS A 252 12.32 -14.82 10.47
C HIS A 252 13.18 -15.11 11.71
N GLY A 253 13.29 -16.40 12.05
CA GLY A 253 14.15 -16.83 13.16
C GLY A 253 13.62 -16.52 14.56
N CYS A 254 12.33 -16.17 14.68
CA CYS A 254 11.67 -16.01 15.96
C CYS A 254 10.96 -17.30 16.39
N GLN A 255 11.22 -17.77 17.62
CA GLN A 255 10.55 -18.94 18.21
C GLN A 255 9.40 -18.55 19.16
N GLY A 256 9.05 -17.27 19.24
CA GLY A 256 7.94 -16.76 20.02
C GLY A 256 7.95 -15.24 20.17
N PHE A 257 7.02 -14.73 20.98
CA PHE A 257 6.81 -13.30 21.15
C PHE A 257 8.04 -12.54 21.69
N HIS A 258 8.82 -13.17 22.58
CA HIS A 258 10.06 -12.57 23.09
C HIS A 258 11.08 -12.27 21.97
N ASP A 259 11.31 -13.24 21.08
CA ASP A 259 12.24 -13.06 19.96
C ASP A 259 11.73 -12.02 18.97
N TYR A 260 10.42 -12.04 18.73
CA TYR A 260 9.73 -11.07 17.88
C TYR A 260 9.93 -9.65 18.39
N LYS A 261 9.68 -9.41 19.69
CA LYS A 261 9.90 -8.11 20.33
C LYS A 261 11.35 -7.63 20.22
N ALA A 262 12.31 -8.54 20.40
CA ALA A 262 13.72 -8.23 20.20
C ALA A 262 14.03 -7.89 18.72
N ALA A 263 13.43 -8.59 17.76
CA ALA A 263 13.57 -8.32 16.33
C ALA A 263 13.01 -6.95 15.94
N VAL A 264 11.82 -6.60 16.46
CA VAL A 264 11.18 -5.29 16.26
C VAL A 264 12.08 -4.16 16.74
N LYS A 265 12.60 -4.27 17.98
CA LYS A 265 13.55 -3.26 18.53
C LYS A 265 14.81 -3.14 17.69
N ARG A 266 15.40 -4.26 17.24
CA ARG A 266 16.59 -4.26 16.38
C ARG A 266 16.33 -3.60 15.02
N ARG A 267 15.19 -3.91 14.37
CA ARG A 267 14.84 -3.32 13.07
C ARG A 267 14.59 -1.82 13.20
N LEU A 268 13.75 -1.41 14.14
CA LEU A 268 13.46 0.00 14.35
C LEU A 268 14.72 0.82 14.67
N ALA A 269 15.62 0.29 15.51
CA ALA A 269 16.90 0.93 15.80
C ALA A 269 17.79 1.08 14.55
N ARG A 270 17.81 0.08 13.66
CA ARG A 270 18.54 0.12 12.38
C ARG A 270 18.07 1.26 11.47
N TYR A 271 16.77 1.56 11.51
CA TYR A 271 16.15 2.67 10.79
C TYR A 271 16.14 3.99 11.59
N GLY A 272 16.88 4.06 12.70
CA GLY A 272 17.06 5.29 13.47
C GLY A 272 15.94 5.66 14.43
N PHE A 273 14.98 4.75 14.65
CA PHE A 273 13.93 4.96 15.64
C PHE A 273 14.48 4.74 17.07
N THR A 274 14.42 5.79 17.90
CA THR A 274 15.06 5.82 19.23
C THR A 274 14.09 5.97 20.39
N GLN A 275 12.79 6.16 20.12
CA GLN A 275 11.82 6.32 21.20
C GLN A 275 11.60 5.00 21.95
N PRO A 276 11.47 5.04 23.29
CA PRO A 276 11.16 3.85 24.06
C PRO A 276 9.71 3.41 23.83
N PHE A 277 9.50 2.10 23.71
CA PHE A 277 8.19 1.47 23.60
C PHE A 277 8.29 0.03 24.10
N GLU A 278 7.15 -0.55 24.44
CA GLU A 278 7.07 -1.93 24.89
C GLU A 278 5.87 -2.62 24.27
N LEU A 279 6.10 -3.68 23.48
CA LEU A 279 5.02 -4.46 22.89
C LEU A 279 4.32 -5.31 23.95
N ASP A 280 3.00 -5.37 23.82
CA ASP A 280 2.12 -6.26 24.59
C ASP A 280 1.92 -7.58 23.83
N GLU A 281 1.96 -8.68 24.57
CA GLU A 281 1.74 -10.03 24.05
C GLU A 281 0.31 -10.20 23.56
N ASP A 282 -0.65 -9.56 24.21
CA ASP A 282 -2.03 -9.45 23.72
C ASP A 282 -2.20 -8.12 22.98
N SER A 283 -2.41 -8.21 21.66
CA SER A 283 -2.59 -7.05 20.79
C SER A 283 -3.84 -6.21 21.12
N LYS A 284 -4.77 -6.75 21.92
CA LYS A 284 -5.96 -6.03 22.41
C LYS A 284 -5.64 -5.08 23.58
N ASN A 285 -4.58 -5.35 24.34
CA ASN A 285 -4.14 -4.51 25.46
C ASN A 285 -3.13 -3.44 25.05
N GLN A 286 -2.57 -3.57 23.84
CA GLN A 286 -1.57 -2.65 23.34
C GLN A 286 -2.16 -1.27 23.06
N ASP A 287 -1.47 -0.22 23.52
CA ASP A 287 -1.91 1.14 23.28
C ASP A 287 -1.77 1.55 21.80
N LYS A 288 -2.47 2.63 21.44
CA LYS A 288 -2.52 3.13 20.06
C LYS A 288 -1.13 3.52 19.54
N LEU A 289 -0.30 4.19 20.34
CA LEU A 289 1.03 4.65 19.90
C LEU A 289 1.94 3.46 19.63
N THR A 290 1.99 2.51 20.56
CA THR A 290 2.76 1.27 20.41
C THR A 290 2.29 0.45 19.20
N THR A 291 0.98 0.44 18.92
CA THR A 291 0.43 -0.20 17.71
C THR A 291 0.93 0.46 16.42
N TRP A 292 1.02 1.78 16.37
CA TRP A 292 1.58 2.49 15.21
C TRP A 292 3.09 2.30 15.07
N ILE A 293 3.83 2.21 16.19
CA ILE A 293 5.26 1.86 16.17
C ILE A 293 5.45 0.45 15.62
N GLU A 294 4.60 -0.49 16.00
CA GLU A 294 4.62 -1.85 15.46
C GLU A 294 4.24 -1.89 13.96
N TYR A 295 3.28 -1.06 13.54
CA TYR A 295 2.95 -0.88 12.11
C TYR A 295 4.14 -0.33 11.31
N LEU A 296 4.87 0.64 11.85
CA LEU A 296 6.09 1.14 11.22
C LEU A 296 7.15 0.03 11.07
N ASN A 297 7.32 -0.81 12.08
CA ASN A 297 8.18 -1.98 11.98
C ASN A 297 7.71 -2.96 10.89
N TYR A 298 6.40 -3.18 10.76
CA TYR A 298 5.82 -4.00 9.70
C TYR A 298 6.16 -3.45 8.30
N GLU A 299 6.08 -2.13 8.10
CA GLU A 299 6.48 -1.52 6.83
C GLU A 299 7.98 -1.67 6.56
N TYR A 300 8.83 -1.50 7.58
CA TYR A 300 10.26 -1.78 7.44
C TYR A 300 10.57 -3.25 7.20
N TRP A 301 9.78 -4.18 7.73
CA TRP A 301 9.92 -5.60 7.43
C TRP A 301 9.68 -5.87 5.94
N TRP A 302 8.65 -5.25 5.35
CA TRP A 302 8.41 -5.34 3.92
C TRP A 302 9.52 -4.69 3.10
N LEU A 303 10.02 -3.53 3.53
CA LEU A 303 11.15 -2.87 2.89
C LEU A 303 12.39 -3.79 2.89
N ASP A 304 12.76 -4.34 4.05
CA ASP A 304 13.88 -5.29 4.18
C ASP A 304 13.69 -6.50 3.25
N LYS A 305 12.47 -7.06 3.20
CA LYS A 305 12.13 -8.18 2.33
C LYS A 305 12.28 -7.82 0.85
N TYR A 306 11.71 -6.71 0.40
CA TYR A 306 11.77 -6.31 -1.00
C TYR A 306 13.20 -5.99 -1.44
N VAL A 307 13.97 -5.30 -0.59
CA VAL A 307 15.40 -5.04 -0.86
C VAL A 307 16.14 -6.36 -1.01
N SER A 308 15.95 -7.30 -0.08
CA SER A 308 16.57 -8.62 -0.16
C SER A 308 16.16 -9.42 -1.40
N ASP A 309 14.88 -9.36 -1.79
CA ASP A 309 14.38 -10.05 -2.98
C ASP A 309 14.95 -9.44 -4.27
N ILE A 310 15.05 -8.11 -4.35
CA ILE A 310 15.72 -7.42 -5.46
C ILE A 310 17.18 -7.85 -5.55
N GLU A 311 17.94 -7.77 -4.45
CA GLU A 311 19.35 -8.16 -4.42
C GLU A 311 19.55 -9.62 -4.84
N ARG A 312 18.67 -10.53 -4.39
CA ARG A 312 18.72 -11.95 -4.72
C ARG A 312 18.38 -12.24 -6.18
N LEU A 313 17.41 -11.52 -6.76
CA LEU A 313 16.93 -11.75 -8.12
C LEU A 313 17.75 -11.00 -9.18
N GLN A 314 18.46 -9.93 -8.79
CA GLN A 314 19.25 -9.09 -9.69
C GLN A 314 20.22 -9.87 -10.60
N PRO A 315 21.00 -10.86 -10.12
CA PRO A 315 21.94 -11.59 -10.97
C PRO A 315 21.25 -12.38 -12.09
N GLU A 316 20.12 -13.03 -11.78
CA GLU A 316 19.35 -13.79 -12.75
C GLU A 316 18.67 -12.86 -13.75
N HIS A 317 18.14 -11.73 -13.27
CA HIS A 317 17.57 -10.68 -14.10
C HIS A 317 18.56 -10.17 -15.14
N ASP A 318 19.77 -9.80 -14.70
CA ASP A 318 20.82 -9.29 -15.59
C ASP A 318 21.33 -10.37 -16.55
N ARG A 319 21.43 -11.62 -16.11
CA ARG A 319 21.80 -12.76 -16.97
C ARG A 319 20.78 -12.95 -18.10
N LEU A 320 19.49 -12.92 -17.78
CA LEU A 320 18.42 -13.08 -18.77
C LEU A 320 18.36 -11.90 -19.74
N TRP A 321 18.55 -10.67 -19.25
CA TRP A 321 18.67 -9.51 -20.11
C TRP A 321 19.84 -9.67 -21.10
N GLN A 322 21.03 -10.03 -20.59
CA GLN A 322 22.20 -10.21 -21.44
C GLN A 322 22.00 -11.34 -22.46
N ALA A 323 21.25 -12.40 -22.11
CA ALA A 323 20.89 -13.45 -23.04
C ALA A 323 19.97 -12.97 -24.17
N LEU A 324 19.05 -12.03 -23.90
CA LEU A 324 18.22 -11.39 -24.93
C LEU A 324 19.07 -10.55 -25.90
N VAL A 325 19.99 -9.75 -25.36
CA VAL A 325 20.93 -8.94 -26.14
C VAL A 325 21.82 -9.82 -27.01
N ASN A 326 22.49 -10.81 -26.42
CA ASN A 326 23.43 -11.69 -27.13
C ASN A 326 22.77 -12.51 -28.25
N LYS A 327 21.49 -12.87 -28.09
CA LYS A 327 20.73 -13.61 -29.11
C LYS A 327 20.16 -12.70 -30.20
N ASN A 328 20.46 -11.38 -30.17
CA ASN A 328 19.87 -10.38 -31.05
C ASN A 328 18.35 -10.50 -31.12
N VAL A 329 17.73 -10.79 -29.97
CA VAL A 329 16.28 -10.96 -29.90
C VAL A 329 15.62 -9.60 -29.97
N LEU A 330 16.18 -8.59 -29.31
CA LEU A 330 15.62 -7.24 -29.14
C LEU A 330 15.65 -6.41 -30.42
N LYS A 331 14.62 -5.57 -30.60
CA LYS A 331 14.57 -4.53 -31.61
C LYS A 331 15.28 -3.27 -31.11
N PRO A 332 15.70 -2.35 -31.99
CA PRO A 332 16.47 -1.17 -31.60
C PRO A 332 15.81 -0.27 -30.56
N HIS A 333 14.47 -0.20 -30.53
CA HIS A 333 13.73 0.63 -29.57
C HIS A 333 13.44 -0.06 -28.24
N GLU A 334 13.79 -1.34 -28.09
CA GLU A 334 13.39 -2.14 -26.93
C GLU A 334 14.42 -2.01 -25.80
N THR A 335 13.99 -1.36 -24.71
CA THR A 335 14.75 -1.24 -23.46
C THR A 335 14.26 -2.25 -22.41
N LYS A 336 14.99 -2.36 -21.29
CA LYS A 336 14.60 -3.20 -20.14
C LYS A 336 13.21 -2.82 -19.60
N GLU A 337 12.86 -1.55 -19.68
CA GLU A 337 11.61 -0.96 -19.21
C GLU A 337 10.50 -1.22 -20.22
N PHE A 338 10.75 -0.94 -21.50
CA PHE A 338 9.74 -1.13 -22.56
C PHE A 338 9.26 -2.58 -22.65
N VAL A 339 10.17 -3.57 -22.56
CA VAL A 339 9.76 -4.97 -22.73
C VAL A 339 8.78 -5.46 -21.66
N ARG A 340 8.67 -4.75 -20.53
CA ARG A 340 7.78 -5.06 -19.40
C ARG A 340 6.40 -4.41 -19.54
N THR A 341 6.18 -3.55 -20.53
CA THR A 341 4.91 -2.84 -20.66
C THR A 341 3.86 -3.65 -21.42
N PRO A 342 2.56 -3.34 -21.24
CA PRO A 342 1.49 -3.92 -22.04
C PRO A 342 1.71 -3.74 -23.55
N GLU A 343 2.28 -2.61 -23.98
CA GLU A 343 2.57 -2.30 -25.38
C GLU A 343 3.55 -3.31 -26.00
N SER A 344 4.61 -3.68 -25.27
CA SER A 344 5.54 -4.74 -25.69
C SER A 344 4.82 -6.09 -25.87
N GLY A 345 3.93 -6.42 -24.92
CA GLY A 345 3.08 -7.62 -25.00
C GLY A 345 2.21 -7.64 -26.25
N MET A 346 1.55 -6.52 -26.53
CA MET A 346 0.71 -6.33 -27.72
C MET A 346 1.51 -6.38 -29.02
N GLU A 347 2.70 -5.77 -29.07
CA GLU A 347 3.59 -5.80 -30.23
C GLU A 347 4.04 -7.24 -30.54
N THR A 348 4.39 -7.98 -29.49
CA THR A 348 4.80 -9.38 -29.58
C THR A 348 3.67 -10.28 -30.06
N GLN A 349 2.45 -10.08 -29.54
CA GLN A 349 1.29 -10.84 -29.98
C GLN A 349 0.90 -10.51 -31.43
N THR A 350 0.98 -9.23 -31.81
CA THR A 350 0.72 -8.80 -33.19
C THR A 350 1.70 -9.45 -34.16
N ALA A 351 2.99 -9.53 -33.83
CA ALA A 351 4.01 -10.19 -34.65
C ALA A 351 3.72 -11.70 -34.81
N LYS A 352 3.33 -12.39 -33.73
CA LYS A 352 2.89 -13.79 -33.77
C LYS A 352 1.69 -13.99 -34.68
N ASN A 353 0.65 -13.17 -34.54
CA ASN A 353 -0.57 -13.25 -35.34
C ASN A 353 -0.26 -13.04 -36.84
N LYS A 354 0.56 -12.04 -37.17
CA LYS A 354 1.00 -11.78 -38.54
C LYS A 354 1.76 -12.98 -39.14
N ALA A 355 2.67 -13.58 -38.38
CA ALA A 355 3.43 -14.76 -38.83
C ALA A 355 2.52 -15.99 -39.01
N LEU A 356 1.52 -16.18 -38.15
CA LEU A 356 0.53 -17.24 -38.27
C LEU A 356 -0.31 -17.09 -39.55
N ILE A 357 -0.80 -15.88 -39.82
CA ILE A 357 -1.55 -15.57 -41.05
C ILE A 357 -0.68 -15.85 -42.28
N ALA A 358 0.61 -15.48 -42.25
CA ALA A 358 1.53 -15.75 -43.35
C ALA A 358 1.71 -17.25 -43.62
N VAL A 359 1.77 -18.08 -42.58
CA VAL A 359 1.79 -19.55 -42.73
C VAL A 359 0.50 -20.05 -43.37
N GLN A 360 -0.67 -19.62 -42.89
CA GLN A 360 -1.96 -20.02 -43.46
C GLN A 360 -2.08 -19.66 -44.94
N GLN A 361 -1.65 -18.45 -45.31
CA GLN A 361 -1.62 -18.01 -46.70
C GLN A 361 -0.63 -18.82 -47.56
N ALA A 362 0.55 -19.13 -47.03
CA ALA A 362 1.54 -19.95 -47.72
C ALA A 362 1.05 -21.40 -47.92
N GLU A 363 0.35 -21.97 -46.92
CA GLU A 363 -0.27 -23.29 -47.01
C GLU A 363 -1.40 -23.32 -48.06
N LEU A 364 -2.26 -22.29 -48.08
CA LEU A 364 -3.30 -22.18 -49.10
C LEU A 364 -2.71 -22.09 -50.50
N LYS A 365 -1.69 -21.25 -50.69
CA LYS A 365 -0.98 -21.11 -51.98
C LYS A 365 -0.28 -22.41 -52.38
N ALA A 366 0.37 -23.11 -51.45
CA ALA A 366 1.01 -24.40 -51.72
C ALA A 366 -0.02 -25.45 -52.15
N LYS A 367 -1.19 -25.51 -51.49
CA LYS A 367 -2.31 -26.40 -51.90
C LYS A 367 -2.83 -26.06 -53.30
N GLN A 368 -3.00 -24.78 -53.62
CA GLN A 368 -3.43 -24.34 -54.95
C GLN A 368 -2.40 -24.73 -56.04
N ILE A 369 -1.11 -24.53 -55.78
CA ILE A 369 -0.03 -24.91 -56.70
C ILE A 369 0.05 -26.43 -56.86
N HIS A 370 -0.14 -27.19 -55.77
CA HIS A 370 -0.21 -28.64 -55.83
C HIS A 370 -1.35 -29.10 -56.74
N LYS A 371 -2.57 -28.58 -56.52
CA LYS A 371 -3.73 -28.88 -57.36
C LYS A 371 -3.47 -28.57 -58.83
N LEU A 372 -2.99 -27.36 -59.15
CA LEU A 372 -2.71 -26.93 -60.52
C LEU A 372 -1.64 -27.79 -61.22
N THR A 373 -0.62 -28.24 -60.49
CA THR A 373 0.54 -28.92 -61.11
C THR A 373 0.46 -30.44 -61.08
N GLN A 374 -0.31 -31.02 -60.15
CA GLN A 374 -0.42 -32.46 -59.92
C GLN A 374 -1.81 -33.02 -60.18
N GLU A 375 -2.89 -32.31 -59.87
CA GLU A 375 -4.26 -32.86 -59.90
C GLU A 375 -5.08 -32.36 -61.10
N ASP A 376 -4.78 -31.15 -61.61
CA ASP A 376 -5.55 -30.52 -62.68
C ASP A 376 -5.41 -31.29 -64.01
N PRO A 377 -6.52 -31.62 -64.70
CA PRO A 377 -6.49 -32.24 -66.02
C PRO A 377 -5.67 -31.46 -67.05
N ASN A 378 -5.66 -30.12 -66.94
CA ASN A 378 -4.94 -29.22 -67.84
C ASN A 378 -3.49 -28.96 -67.40
N ARG A 379 -2.96 -29.71 -66.42
CA ARG A 379 -1.59 -29.54 -65.92
C ARG A 379 -0.51 -29.65 -67.01
N PHE A 380 -0.81 -30.36 -68.11
CA PHE A 380 0.13 -30.56 -69.22
C PHE A 380 0.33 -29.30 -70.08
N ASP A 381 -0.57 -28.31 -69.97
CA ASP A 381 -0.40 -26.98 -70.57
C ASP A 381 0.75 -26.20 -69.90
N ILE A 382 1.17 -26.64 -68.70
CA ILE A 382 2.31 -26.10 -67.98
C ILE A 382 3.51 -27.04 -68.19
N PRO A 383 4.61 -26.54 -68.79
CA PRO A 383 5.84 -27.32 -68.99
C PRO A 383 6.32 -27.96 -67.69
N SER A 384 6.84 -29.19 -67.77
CA SER A 384 7.28 -29.99 -66.62
C SER A 384 8.23 -29.21 -65.70
N ASP A 385 9.26 -28.58 -66.28
CA ASP A 385 10.25 -27.82 -65.52
C ASP A 385 9.64 -26.63 -64.77
N LYS A 386 8.62 -26.00 -65.38
CA LYS A 386 7.89 -24.89 -64.76
C LYS A 386 7.04 -25.38 -63.59
N ARG A 387 6.39 -26.55 -63.71
CA ARG A 387 5.64 -27.17 -62.60
C ARG A 387 6.55 -27.52 -61.42
N ILE A 388 7.72 -28.11 -61.69
CA ILE A 388 8.72 -28.43 -60.67
C ILE A 388 9.20 -27.15 -59.96
N SER A 389 9.52 -26.11 -60.73
CA SER A 389 9.94 -24.81 -60.17
C SER A 389 8.85 -24.17 -59.29
N MET A 390 7.59 -24.19 -59.73
CA MET A 390 6.45 -23.67 -58.95
C MET A 390 6.29 -24.41 -57.62
N MET A 391 6.36 -25.75 -57.64
CA MET A 391 6.29 -26.57 -56.42
C MET A 391 7.43 -26.24 -55.47
N LYS A 392 8.68 -26.21 -55.97
CA LYS A 392 9.86 -25.87 -55.17
C LYS A 392 9.74 -24.49 -54.50
N LYS A 393 9.37 -23.47 -55.27
CA LYS A 393 9.16 -22.11 -54.76
C LYS A 393 8.03 -22.05 -53.72
N SER A 394 6.95 -22.80 -53.91
CA SER A 394 5.84 -22.85 -52.95
C SER A 394 6.27 -23.47 -51.62
N THR A 395 7.06 -24.55 -51.66
CA THR A 395 7.64 -25.21 -50.50
C THR A 395 8.63 -24.30 -49.77
N GLU A 396 9.51 -23.62 -50.49
CA GLU A 396 10.46 -22.65 -49.91
C GLU A 396 9.74 -21.52 -49.18
N ASN A 397 8.69 -20.96 -49.79
CA ASN A 397 7.86 -19.92 -49.16
C ASN A 397 7.16 -20.43 -47.89
N LEU A 398 6.61 -21.65 -47.93
CA LEU A 398 5.96 -22.25 -46.77
C LEU A 398 6.95 -22.50 -45.63
N LEU A 399 8.13 -23.05 -45.92
CA LEU A 399 9.19 -23.26 -44.94
C LEU A 399 9.68 -21.93 -44.36
N ALA A 400 9.85 -20.90 -45.19
CA ALA A 400 10.21 -19.57 -44.73
C ALA A 400 9.14 -18.99 -43.78
N ALA A 401 7.86 -19.08 -44.12
CA ALA A 401 6.76 -18.62 -43.26
C ALA A 401 6.73 -19.37 -41.91
N LYS A 402 6.93 -20.70 -41.93
CA LYS A 402 6.99 -21.51 -40.70
C LYS A 402 8.19 -21.13 -39.82
N ARG A 403 9.36 -20.90 -40.41
CA ARG A 403 10.55 -20.42 -39.68
C ARG A 403 10.31 -19.06 -39.03
N GLN A 404 9.65 -18.14 -39.73
CA GLN A 404 9.29 -16.82 -39.18
C GLN A 404 8.33 -16.93 -37.99
N LEU A 405 7.32 -17.82 -38.07
CA LEU A 405 6.42 -18.07 -36.95
C LEU A 405 7.16 -18.64 -35.74
N GLU A 406 8.06 -19.61 -35.94
CA GLU A 406 8.85 -20.17 -34.84
C GLU A 406 9.81 -19.15 -34.23
N GLN A 407 10.40 -18.27 -35.04
CA GLN A 407 11.20 -17.15 -34.54
C GLN A 407 10.37 -16.19 -33.69
N ALA A 408 9.16 -15.82 -34.14
CA ALA A 408 8.25 -14.96 -33.37
C ALA A 408 7.81 -15.59 -32.05
N LYS A 409 7.50 -16.90 -32.05
CA LYS A 409 7.19 -17.66 -30.82
C LYS A 409 8.37 -17.68 -29.86
N ARG A 410 9.56 -18.05 -30.36
CA ARG A 410 10.78 -18.13 -29.56
C ARG A 410 11.13 -16.79 -28.93
N ARG A 411 11.07 -15.71 -29.71
CA ARG A 411 11.28 -14.34 -29.23
C ARG A 411 10.32 -14.00 -28.09
N SER A 412 9.03 -14.23 -28.28
CA SER A 412 8.04 -13.96 -27.23
C SER A 412 8.29 -14.76 -25.97
N HIS A 413 8.64 -16.04 -26.10
CA HIS A 413 8.95 -16.88 -24.94
C HIS A 413 10.14 -16.36 -24.15
N LEU A 414 11.21 -15.91 -24.83
CA LEU A 414 12.39 -15.35 -24.17
C LEU A 414 12.08 -14.02 -23.47
N ILE A 415 11.27 -13.15 -24.08
CA ILE A 415 10.81 -11.90 -23.45
C ILE A 415 9.98 -12.21 -22.20
N ILE A 416 9.06 -13.17 -22.31
CA ILE A 416 8.23 -13.66 -21.20
C ILE A 416 9.08 -14.21 -20.05
N GLN A 417 10.11 -15.01 -20.35
CA GLN A 417 11.04 -15.52 -19.33
C GLN A 417 11.74 -14.38 -18.58
N PHE A 418 12.21 -13.36 -19.31
CA PHE A 418 12.83 -12.19 -18.71
C PHE A 418 11.86 -11.41 -17.81
N THR A 419 10.60 -11.23 -18.23
CA THR A 419 9.61 -10.49 -17.44
C THR A 419 9.21 -11.24 -16.17
N TYR A 420 9.06 -12.57 -16.22
CA TYR A 420 8.64 -13.38 -15.07
C TYR A 420 9.76 -13.70 -14.08
N ALA A 421 11.03 -13.61 -14.47
CA ALA A 421 12.16 -13.84 -13.56
C ALA A 421 12.21 -12.88 -12.37
N MET A 422 11.44 -11.78 -12.40
CA MET A 422 11.30 -10.83 -11.29
C MET A 422 10.09 -11.12 -10.39
N GLY A 423 9.21 -12.06 -10.73
CA GLY A 423 7.90 -12.23 -10.10
C GLY A 423 7.54 -13.65 -9.67
N SER A 424 8.47 -14.60 -9.66
CA SER A 424 8.17 -15.98 -9.26
C SER A 424 9.23 -16.54 -8.33
N GLU A 425 8.82 -16.83 -7.09
CA GLU A 425 9.46 -17.89 -6.33
C GLU A 425 9.35 -19.21 -7.13
N PRO A 426 10.38 -20.08 -7.08
CA PRO A 426 10.30 -21.41 -7.66
C PRO A 426 9.40 -22.28 -6.77
N GLY A 427 8.09 -22.25 -7.03
CA GLY A 427 7.14 -23.06 -6.24
C GLY A 427 5.65 -22.97 -6.60
N SER A 428 5.26 -22.29 -7.68
CA SER A 428 3.87 -22.25 -8.12
C SER A 428 3.73 -22.77 -9.55
N PHE A 429 2.83 -23.74 -9.73
CA PHE A 429 2.56 -24.55 -10.92
C PHE A 429 3.37 -25.85 -11.01
N ASP A 430 3.03 -26.77 -10.10
CA ASP A 430 2.83 -28.18 -10.47
C ASP A 430 1.34 -28.52 -10.29
#